data_AF-A0A6G0QAM6-F1
#
_entry.id   AF-A0A6G0QAM6-F1
#
_cell.length_a   1.000
_cell.length_b   1.000
_cell.length_c   1.000
_cell.angle_alpha   90.00
_cell.angle_beta   90.00
_cell.angle_gamma   90.00
#
_symmetry.space_group_name_H-M   'P 1'
#
loop_
_entity.id
_entity.type
_entity.pdbx_description
1 polymer ?
#
loop_
_entity_poly.entity_id
_entity_poly.type
_entity_poly.pdbx_seq_one_letter_code
_entity_poly.pdbx_strand_id
1 'polypeptide(L)'
;MPQLLVVPSDLQQETANISSVCPVQGYLLAGVWWNLHPTHYYNTKNGTICHGVVPQYNLHGNYWIGDATTTPYYRTPANCIDNSFVYDMYMYHGSIGFYSFYEEVVGTYCAKDNFAYVVVDVLGTYDINGVFLAADTGSVNLRLSYWYGIAGVVWLIYRGLTIHRSFVACRRYGRKCTEMGVGLHQKEAMVFVQESLRWSAHGASNYQRAALLYLIVEGIMSDLFLIIANDNWTTKIQYLSLGYNLSGLMLLLFEMVESMQWLSDKWRQRVKRVFFSYETALVGELVSALALQAFLTGLNGSDFKRSRPVALAVSYYFWSLISHSVVVAVITGIIASVRVPTAITYVWVKHRTLSVFSEPCCVDSALGPRNRLMMLGGYRWEHGRLYYKVTALKAFGMLKMEEDGVEYLALQKLHWFTVPRDNLVGIGVISGQRVEPCHERPCTGIITLLDRKLGGGLSQVDTRHHVRPSRAMVELGPKNAWVTAPLSIGE
;
A
#
# COMPACT_ATOMS: atom_id res chain seq x y z
N MET A 1 -4.24 32.92 -2.34
CA MET A 1 -2.92 33.47 -2.66
C MET A 1 -2.81 34.91 -2.24
N PRO A 2 -1.78 35.25 -1.46
CA PRO A 2 -1.35 36.62 -1.25
C PRO A 2 -1.04 37.28 -2.59
N GLN A 3 -1.50 38.52 -2.78
CA GLN A 3 -1.25 39.29 -4.01
C GLN A 3 0.27 39.46 -4.29
N LEU A 4 1.09 39.40 -3.24
CA LEU A 4 2.54 39.51 -3.30
C LEU A 4 3.23 38.36 -4.05
N LEU A 5 2.60 37.19 -4.15
CA LEU A 5 3.15 36.02 -4.84
C LEU A 5 2.65 35.88 -6.28
N VAL A 6 1.74 36.75 -6.71
CA VAL A 6 1.15 36.73 -8.05
C VAL A 6 1.99 37.60 -8.98
N VAL A 7 2.44 36.99 -10.08
CA VAL A 7 3.22 37.66 -11.12
C VAL A 7 2.26 38.19 -12.19
N PRO A 8 2.27 39.51 -12.48
CA PRO A 8 1.55 40.09 -13.61
C PRO A 8 1.92 39.45 -14.95
N SER A 9 0.94 39.26 -15.83
CA SER A 9 1.10 38.54 -17.10
C SER A 9 1.99 39.24 -18.13
N ASP A 10 2.28 40.53 -17.94
CA ASP A 10 3.11 41.37 -18.80
C ASP A 10 4.61 41.32 -18.46
N LEU A 11 4.99 40.73 -17.31
CA LEU A 11 6.38 40.63 -16.90
C LEU A 11 7.09 39.46 -17.58
N GLN A 12 8.34 39.71 -17.97
CA GLN A 12 9.22 38.68 -18.55
C GLN A 12 10.00 37.92 -17.48
N GLN A 13 10.30 36.67 -17.78
CA GLN A 13 11.14 35.81 -16.95
C GLN A 13 12.60 36.25 -17.05
N GLU A 14 13.25 36.43 -15.91
CA GLU A 14 14.67 36.71 -15.81
C GLU A 14 15.43 35.52 -15.21
N THR A 15 16.62 35.25 -15.74
CA THR A 15 17.48 34.12 -15.30
C THR A 15 18.90 34.55 -14.95
N ALA A 16 19.23 35.83 -15.16
CA ALA A 16 20.56 36.37 -14.91
C ALA A 16 20.85 36.42 -13.40
N ASN A 17 22.02 35.94 -12.99
CA ASN A 17 22.49 35.95 -11.60
C ASN A 17 21.51 35.33 -10.59
N ILE A 18 20.82 34.26 -11.00
CA ILE A 18 19.74 33.67 -10.20
C ILE A 18 20.17 33.30 -8.78
N SER A 19 21.38 32.78 -8.58
CA SER A 19 21.85 32.36 -7.26
C SER A 19 22.06 33.52 -6.28
N SER A 20 22.27 34.74 -6.77
CA SER A 20 22.38 35.93 -5.91
C SER A 20 21.03 36.60 -5.68
N VAL A 21 20.17 36.61 -6.71
CA VAL A 21 18.83 37.23 -6.65
C VAL A 21 17.85 36.36 -5.87
N CYS A 22 17.95 35.06 -6.04
CA CYS A 22 17.08 34.04 -5.46
C CYS A 22 17.93 33.07 -4.66
N PRO A 23 18.38 33.43 -3.44
CA PRO A 23 19.44 32.69 -2.73
C PRO A 23 18.97 31.40 -2.06
N VAL A 24 17.67 31.13 -1.99
CA VAL A 24 17.08 30.00 -1.25
C VAL A 24 17.48 28.66 -1.86
N GLN A 25 18.05 27.77 -1.03
CA GLN A 25 18.52 26.44 -1.43
C GLN A 25 17.60 25.30 -0.96
N GLY A 26 16.68 25.60 -0.05
CA GLY A 26 15.75 24.62 0.49
C GLY A 26 14.90 25.20 1.60
N TYR A 27 14.00 24.36 2.11
CA TYR A 27 13.15 24.73 3.23
C TYR A 27 12.87 23.55 4.16
N LEU A 28 12.66 23.86 5.43
CA LEU A 28 12.20 22.92 6.45
C LEU A 28 10.68 23.09 6.61
N LEU A 29 9.93 22.06 6.25
CA LEU A 29 8.48 21.99 6.41
C LEU A 29 8.10 20.71 7.15
N ALA A 30 7.34 20.85 8.22
CA ALA A 30 6.94 19.78 9.13
C ALA A 30 8.04 18.81 9.59
N GLY A 31 9.23 19.35 9.87
CA GLY A 31 10.39 18.57 10.28
C GLY A 31 11.06 17.77 9.15
N VAL A 32 10.58 17.94 7.91
CA VAL A 32 11.17 17.37 6.70
C VAL A 32 11.91 18.45 5.93
N TRP A 33 13.14 18.13 5.53
CA TRP A 33 13.95 18.99 4.67
C TRP A 33 13.57 18.81 3.20
N TRP A 34 13.37 19.90 2.47
CA TRP A 34 13.06 19.90 1.04
C TRP A 34 14.08 20.72 0.25
N ASN A 35 14.53 20.18 -0.88
CA ASN A 35 15.53 20.83 -1.74
C ASN A 35 14.85 21.78 -2.73
N LEU A 36 15.11 23.08 -2.62
CA LEU A 36 14.52 24.07 -3.53
C LEU A 36 15.57 24.52 -4.54
N HIS A 37 15.18 24.57 -5.81
CA HIS A 37 16.03 25.05 -6.90
C HIS A 37 15.35 26.21 -7.60
N PRO A 38 15.88 27.44 -7.49
CA PRO A 38 15.40 28.57 -8.26
C PRO A 38 15.65 28.34 -9.76
N THR A 39 14.67 28.72 -10.58
CA THR A 39 14.74 28.56 -12.05
C THR A 39 14.71 29.88 -12.81
N HIS A 40 13.89 30.82 -12.37
CA HIS A 40 13.77 32.17 -12.91
C HIS A 40 13.16 33.09 -11.83
N TYR A 41 13.14 34.39 -12.11
CA TYR A 41 12.48 35.39 -11.27
C TYR A 41 11.79 36.47 -12.10
N TYR A 42 11.01 37.28 -11.42
CA TYR A 42 10.29 38.43 -11.96
C TYR A 42 10.53 39.64 -11.07
N ASN A 43 10.87 40.77 -11.68
CA ASN A 43 10.97 42.05 -10.99
C ASN A 43 9.59 42.70 -10.93
N THR A 44 8.99 42.77 -9.74
CA THR A 44 7.68 43.41 -9.53
C THR A 44 7.83 44.72 -8.78
N LYS A 45 6.74 45.50 -8.71
CA LYS A 45 6.70 46.74 -7.91
C LYS A 45 6.90 46.49 -6.40
N ASN A 46 6.59 45.29 -5.93
CA ASN A 46 6.66 44.91 -4.52
C ASN A 46 7.92 44.10 -4.19
N GLY A 47 8.89 44.08 -5.10
CA GLY A 47 10.13 43.34 -4.97
C GLY A 47 10.24 42.16 -5.94
N THR A 48 11.25 41.33 -5.71
CA THR A 48 11.58 40.19 -6.57
C THR A 48 10.75 38.97 -6.20
N ILE A 49 10.06 38.38 -7.17
CA ILE A 49 9.38 37.09 -7.02
C ILE A 49 10.21 36.02 -7.72
N CYS A 50 10.61 34.99 -6.98
CA CYS A 50 11.41 33.89 -7.50
C CYS A 50 10.54 32.67 -7.74
N HIS A 51 10.74 31.97 -8.86
CA HIS A 51 10.13 30.67 -9.11
C HIS A 51 11.07 29.53 -8.70
N GLY A 52 10.63 28.74 -7.74
CA GLY A 52 11.36 27.59 -7.22
C GLY A 52 10.73 26.27 -7.62
N VAL A 53 11.59 25.25 -7.78
CA VAL A 53 11.15 23.87 -8.00
C VAL A 53 11.76 22.92 -6.99
N VAL A 54 11.05 21.85 -6.64
CA VAL A 54 11.63 20.68 -5.94
C VAL A 54 11.68 19.55 -6.96
N PRO A 55 12.82 19.36 -7.67
CA PRO A 55 12.86 18.50 -8.84
C PRO A 55 12.43 17.07 -8.59
N GLN A 56 12.72 16.56 -7.39
CA GLN A 56 12.46 15.20 -6.94
C GLN A 56 10.96 14.89 -6.87
N TYR A 57 10.11 15.89 -6.70
CA TYR A 57 8.71 15.65 -6.36
C TYR A 57 7.74 16.37 -7.31
N ASN A 58 8.23 16.97 -8.41
CA ASN A 58 7.41 17.76 -9.33
C ASN A 58 6.66 18.87 -8.60
N LEU A 59 7.38 19.59 -7.73
CA LEU A 59 6.84 20.77 -7.07
C LEU A 59 7.31 22.03 -7.78
N HIS A 60 6.38 22.97 -7.95
CA HIS A 60 6.59 24.25 -8.61
C HIS A 60 5.81 25.36 -7.92
N GLY A 61 6.40 26.54 -7.82
CA GLY A 61 5.70 27.69 -7.27
C GLY A 61 6.60 28.88 -7.06
N ASN A 62 5.97 29.97 -6.61
CA ASN A 62 6.65 31.24 -6.41
C ASN A 62 6.86 31.51 -4.94
N TYR A 63 7.99 32.14 -4.64
CA TYR A 63 8.31 32.62 -3.31
C TYR A 63 8.83 34.05 -3.36
N TRP A 64 8.70 34.71 -2.22
CA TRP A 64 9.13 36.08 -1.98
C TRP A 64 9.86 36.17 -0.63
N ILE A 65 10.89 37.01 -0.59
CA ILE A 65 11.67 37.30 0.61
C ILE A 65 11.52 38.78 0.91
N GLY A 66 11.18 39.12 2.16
CA GLY A 66 11.10 40.51 2.60
C GLY A 66 12.47 41.16 2.80
N ASP A 67 12.53 42.48 2.63
CA ASP A 67 13.77 43.26 2.74
C ASP A 67 14.18 43.57 4.19
N ALA A 68 13.24 43.46 5.13
CA ALA A 68 13.46 43.75 6.54
C ALA A 68 13.61 42.48 7.38
N THR A 69 14.48 42.54 8.38
CA THR A 69 14.61 41.45 9.35
C THR A 69 13.33 41.33 10.20
N THR A 70 13.01 40.10 10.58
CA THR A 70 11.80 39.76 11.34
C THR A 70 12.12 38.79 12.48
N THR A 71 11.17 38.61 13.40
CA THR A 71 11.29 37.60 14.44
C THR A 71 11.35 36.21 13.80
N PRO A 72 12.39 35.40 14.07
CA PRO A 72 12.55 34.08 13.49
C PRO A 72 11.38 33.15 13.82
N TYR A 73 11.01 32.28 12.88
CA TYR A 73 10.10 31.18 13.16
C TYR A 73 10.66 30.25 14.25
N TYR A 74 9.80 29.59 15.04
CA TYR A 74 10.25 28.87 16.24
C TYR A 74 11.18 27.67 15.99
N ARG A 75 11.27 27.18 14.74
CA ARG A 75 12.23 26.14 14.32
C ARG A 75 13.47 26.69 13.65
N THR A 76 13.55 27.99 13.44
CA THR A 76 14.75 28.64 12.92
C THR A 76 15.89 28.47 13.93
N PRO A 77 17.07 28.02 13.50
CA PRO A 77 18.23 27.88 14.36
C PRO A 77 18.60 29.18 15.09
N ALA A 78 19.11 29.05 16.32
CA ALA A 78 19.45 30.21 17.15
C ALA A 78 20.52 31.12 16.54
N ASN A 79 21.38 30.60 15.67
CA ASN A 79 22.38 31.41 14.97
C ASN A 79 21.78 32.32 13.89
N CYS A 80 20.51 32.12 13.48
CA CYS A 80 19.82 32.89 12.46
C CYS A 80 18.96 34.04 13.02
N ILE A 81 18.99 34.30 14.33
CA ILE A 81 18.09 35.27 14.98
C ILE A 81 18.14 36.66 14.35
N ASP A 82 19.35 37.18 14.11
CA ASP A 82 19.54 38.53 13.55
C ASP A 82 19.57 38.56 12.02
N ASN A 83 19.38 37.41 11.36
CA ASN A 83 19.52 37.24 9.91
C ASN A 83 18.29 36.52 9.31
N SER A 84 17.14 36.68 9.96
CA SER A 84 15.86 36.12 9.54
C SER A 84 15.01 37.16 8.83
N PHE A 85 14.51 36.82 7.65
CA PHE A 85 13.65 37.66 6.81
C PHE A 85 12.29 37.01 6.61
N VAL A 86 11.26 37.80 6.35
CA VAL A 86 9.92 37.26 6.03
C VAL A 86 10.03 36.38 4.78
N TYR A 87 9.38 35.23 4.81
CA TYR A 87 9.33 34.31 3.69
C TYR A 87 7.90 33.85 3.44
N ASP A 88 7.41 34.11 2.22
CA ASP A 88 6.13 33.63 1.74
C ASP A 88 6.35 32.81 0.48
N MET A 89 5.65 31.69 0.36
CA MET A 89 5.72 30.84 -0.81
C MET A 89 4.38 30.17 -1.04
N TYR A 90 4.05 29.95 -2.31
CA TYR A 90 3.11 28.91 -2.64
C TYR A 90 3.80 27.83 -3.47
N MET A 91 3.31 26.61 -3.36
CA MET A 91 3.85 25.48 -4.09
C MET A 91 2.73 24.54 -4.51
N TYR A 92 2.81 24.05 -5.73
CA TYR A 92 2.03 22.91 -6.19
C TYR A 92 2.83 21.65 -6.03
N HIS A 93 2.20 20.57 -5.60
CA HIS A 93 2.72 19.21 -5.71
C HIS A 93 1.88 18.45 -6.72
N GLY A 94 2.46 18.11 -7.88
CA GLY A 94 1.79 17.28 -8.90
C GLY A 94 1.35 15.92 -8.37
N SER A 95 0.07 15.58 -8.53
CA SER A 95 -0.43 14.22 -8.27
C SER A 95 -0.32 13.32 -9.51
N ILE A 96 -0.75 12.07 -9.39
CA ILE A 96 -0.94 11.17 -10.53
C ILE A 96 -2.27 11.53 -11.19
N GLY A 97 -2.21 12.18 -12.37
CA GLY A 97 -3.40 12.64 -13.08
C GLY A 97 -3.37 14.13 -13.37
N PHE A 98 -4.53 14.78 -13.43
CA PHE A 98 -4.66 16.17 -13.90
C PHE A 98 -4.67 17.24 -12.80
N TYR A 99 -4.54 16.86 -11.53
CA TYR A 99 -4.59 17.81 -10.41
C TYR A 99 -3.30 17.83 -9.59
N SER A 100 -3.14 18.92 -8.85
CA SER A 100 -2.05 19.14 -7.90
C SER A 100 -2.61 19.49 -6.54
N PHE A 101 -1.89 19.09 -5.51
CA PHE A 101 -2.07 19.68 -4.20
C PHE A 101 -1.41 21.06 -4.16
N TYR A 102 -2.01 21.95 -3.40
CA TYR A 102 -1.63 23.35 -3.32
C TYR A 102 -1.33 23.72 -1.87
N GLU A 103 -0.17 24.32 -1.63
CA GLU A 103 0.26 24.80 -0.32
C GLU A 103 0.58 26.29 -0.40
N GLU A 104 0.05 27.07 0.54
CA GLU A 104 0.62 28.36 0.92
C GLU A 104 1.42 28.14 2.18
N VAL A 105 2.70 28.50 2.16
CA VAL A 105 3.60 28.37 3.30
C VAL A 105 4.16 29.74 3.66
N VAL A 106 4.23 29.97 4.96
CA VAL A 106 4.72 31.21 5.56
C VAL A 106 5.81 30.87 6.56
N GLY A 107 6.73 31.80 6.79
CA GLY A 107 7.77 31.60 7.78
C GLY A 107 8.93 32.59 7.64
N THR A 108 10.14 32.10 7.89
CA THR A 108 11.34 32.95 7.86
C THR A 108 12.47 32.33 7.07
N TYR A 109 13.11 33.13 6.21
CA TYR A 109 14.33 32.78 5.50
C TYR A 109 15.57 33.21 6.29
N CYS A 110 16.54 32.31 6.46
CA CYS A 110 17.82 32.62 7.09
C CYS A 110 18.91 32.88 6.04
N ALA A 111 19.49 34.08 6.06
CA ALA A 111 20.56 34.45 5.14
C ALA A 111 21.93 33.80 5.46
N LYS A 112 22.11 33.21 6.64
CA LYS A 112 23.39 32.56 7.01
C LYS A 112 23.56 31.17 6.39
N ASP A 113 22.48 30.43 6.26
CA ASP A 113 22.50 29.06 5.74
C ASP A 113 21.72 28.90 4.43
N ASN A 114 20.99 29.94 3.99
CA ASN A 114 20.17 29.98 2.80
C ASN A 114 18.94 29.06 2.82
N PHE A 115 18.41 28.75 4.01
CA PHE A 115 17.21 27.94 4.17
C PHE A 115 16.01 28.74 4.67
N ALA A 116 14.82 28.34 4.23
CA ALA A 116 13.57 28.82 4.79
C ALA A 116 13.02 27.86 5.84
N TYR A 117 12.50 28.39 6.94
CA TYR A 117 11.87 27.66 8.02
C TYR A 117 10.39 28.03 8.02
N VAL A 118 9.56 27.10 7.58
CA VAL A 118 8.19 27.41 7.15
C VAL A 118 7.16 26.50 7.79
N VAL A 119 5.91 26.95 7.74
CA VAL A 119 4.71 26.19 8.06
C VAL A 119 3.66 26.43 7.01
N VAL A 120 2.79 25.46 6.83
CA VAL A 120 1.63 25.61 5.97
C VAL A 120 0.61 26.52 6.63
N ASP A 121 0.19 27.55 5.91
CA ASP A 121 -0.92 28.44 6.28
C ASP A 121 -2.22 28.00 5.59
N VAL A 122 -2.15 27.67 4.29
CA VAL A 122 -3.31 27.24 3.50
C VAL A 122 -3.01 25.96 2.73
N LEU A 123 -3.99 25.06 2.69
CA LEU A 123 -3.98 23.85 1.87
C LEU A 123 -5.16 23.86 0.91
N GLY A 124 -4.91 23.43 -0.32
CA GLY A 124 -5.94 23.26 -1.32
C GLY A 124 -5.55 22.22 -2.37
N THR A 125 -6.37 22.16 -3.40
CA THR A 125 -6.11 21.36 -4.61
C THR A 125 -6.52 22.18 -5.82
N TYR A 126 -5.87 21.95 -6.95
CA TYR A 126 -6.17 22.67 -8.19
C TYR A 126 -5.97 21.76 -9.41
N ASP A 127 -6.84 21.88 -10.41
CA ASP A 127 -6.79 21.09 -11.66
C ASP A 127 -5.70 21.62 -12.60
N ILE A 128 -4.45 21.42 -12.18
CA ILE A 128 -3.23 21.75 -12.92
C ILE A 128 -2.20 20.64 -12.70
N ASN A 129 -1.37 20.34 -13.70
CA ASN A 129 -0.22 19.45 -13.54
C ASN A 129 0.79 19.62 -14.69
N GLY A 130 1.95 18.97 -14.58
CA GLY A 130 2.95 18.90 -15.64
C GLY A 130 3.52 20.27 -16.01
N VAL A 131 3.64 20.56 -17.30
CA VAL A 131 4.26 21.79 -17.81
C VAL A 131 3.53 23.05 -17.34
N PHE A 132 2.21 22.98 -17.13
CA PHE A 132 1.43 24.11 -16.65
C PHE A 132 1.84 24.58 -15.25
N LEU A 133 2.38 23.68 -14.42
CA LEU A 133 2.91 24.03 -13.09
C LEU A 133 4.08 25.01 -13.16
N ALA A 134 4.99 24.80 -14.10
CA ALA A 134 6.15 25.66 -14.30
C ALA A 134 5.77 27.03 -14.89
N ALA A 135 4.63 27.12 -15.56
CA ALA A 135 4.13 28.34 -16.19
C ALA A 135 3.12 29.12 -15.32
N ASP A 136 2.70 28.56 -14.17
CA ASP A 136 1.71 29.21 -13.31
C ASP A 136 2.33 30.42 -12.59
N THR A 137 1.75 31.59 -12.84
CA THR A 137 2.17 32.87 -12.26
C THR A 137 1.41 33.25 -10.99
N GLY A 138 0.58 32.35 -10.44
CA GLY A 138 -0.27 32.66 -9.31
C GLY A 138 -1.56 33.36 -9.73
N SER A 139 -2.55 33.37 -8.83
CA SER A 139 -3.84 34.03 -9.03
C SER A 139 -4.53 34.27 -7.69
N VAL A 140 -5.15 35.43 -7.53
CA VAL A 140 -6.01 35.75 -6.38
C VAL A 140 -7.40 35.08 -6.45
N ASN A 141 -7.75 34.51 -7.61
CA ASN A 141 -9.01 33.81 -7.79
C ASN A 141 -9.06 32.50 -7.00
N LEU A 142 -10.28 32.05 -6.71
CA LEU A 142 -10.49 30.76 -6.06
C LEU A 142 -9.90 29.62 -6.90
N ARG A 143 -8.99 28.85 -6.31
CA ARG A 143 -8.42 27.63 -6.89
C ARG A 143 -9.03 26.42 -6.21
N LEU A 144 -9.59 25.51 -7.02
CA LEU A 144 -10.18 24.27 -6.55
C LEU A 144 -9.97 23.16 -7.59
N SER A 145 -9.95 21.91 -7.15
CA SER A 145 -9.91 20.74 -8.03
C SER A 145 -11.24 20.02 -8.02
N TYR A 146 -11.92 20.01 -9.16
CA TYR A 146 -13.11 19.17 -9.34
C TYR A 146 -12.72 17.70 -9.40
N TRP A 147 -11.55 17.39 -9.98
CA TRP A 147 -11.05 16.02 -10.05
C TRP A 147 -10.84 15.41 -8.66
N TYR A 148 -10.12 16.12 -7.79
CA TYR A 148 -9.90 15.71 -6.40
C TYR A 148 -11.22 15.56 -5.65
N GLY A 149 -12.14 16.52 -5.81
CA GLY A 149 -13.47 16.47 -5.21
C GLY A 149 -14.26 15.22 -5.64
N ILE A 150 -14.31 14.92 -6.94
CA ILE A 150 -15.03 13.75 -7.48
C ILE A 150 -14.36 12.46 -7.01
N ALA A 151 -13.04 12.33 -7.16
CA ALA A 151 -12.30 11.15 -6.72
C ALA A 151 -12.45 10.89 -5.22
N GLY A 152 -12.38 11.95 -4.41
CA GLY A 152 -12.62 11.92 -2.97
C GLY A 152 -14.04 11.47 -2.62
N VAL A 153 -15.06 12.02 -3.27
CA VAL A 153 -16.47 11.60 -3.05
C VAL A 153 -16.67 10.14 -3.44
N VAL A 154 -16.16 9.71 -4.60
CA VAL A 154 -16.21 8.30 -5.03
C VAL A 154 -15.53 7.40 -4.00
N TRP A 155 -14.38 7.81 -3.49
CA TRP A 155 -13.65 7.05 -2.47
C TRP A 155 -14.38 6.95 -1.14
N LEU A 156 -15.00 8.05 -0.68
CA LEU A 156 -15.81 8.07 0.53
C LEU A 156 -17.06 7.20 0.40
N ILE A 157 -17.77 7.28 -0.72
CA ILE A 157 -18.91 6.40 -1.03
C ILE A 157 -18.45 4.94 -1.00
N TYR A 158 -17.34 4.62 -1.66
CA TYR A 158 -16.79 3.28 -1.69
C TYR A 158 -16.48 2.74 -0.29
N ARG A 159 -15.81 3.54 0.56
CA ARG A 159 -15.52 3.18 1.95
C ARG A 159 -16.80 3.00 2.77
N GLY A 160 -17.77 3.91 2.62
CA GLY A 160 -19.06 3.83 3.29
C GLY A 160 -19.80 2.53 2.96
N LEU A 161 -19.85 2.16 1.68
CA LEU A 161 -20.45 0.90 1.23
C LEU A 161 -19.67 -0.32 1.74
N THR A 162 -18.34 -0.25 1.79
CA THR A 162 -17.47 -1.32 2.34
C THR A 162 -17.70 -1.53 3.84
N ILE A 163 -17.82 -0.45 4.61
CA ILE A 163 -18.15 -0.50 6.05
C ILE A 163 -19.55 -1.06 6.23
N HIS A 164 -20.53 -0.60 5.44
CA HIS A 164 -21.90 -1.08 5.50
C HIS A 164 -21.99 -2.59 5.23
N ARG A 165 -21.39 -3.09 4.13
CA ARG A 165 -21.40 -4.53 3.83
C ARG A 165 -20.73 -5.33 4.95
N SER A 166 -19.63 -4.81 5.51
CA SER A 166 -18.90 -5.49 6.59
C SER A 166 -19.73 -5.56 7.85
N PHE A 167 -20.40 -4.47 8.23
CA PHE A 167 -21.32 -4.44 9.36
C PHE A 167 -22.45 -5.46 9.21
N VAL A 168 -23.08 -5.51 8.03
CA VAL A 168 -24.16 -6.48 7.76
C VAL A 168 -23.64 -7.92 7.79
N ALA A 169 -22.46 -8.19 7.22
CA ALA A 169 -21.82 -9.51 7.25
C ALA A 169 -21.50 -9.95 8.69
N CYS A 170 -20.87 -9.07 9.48
CA CYS A 170 -20.56 -9.31 10.89
C CYS A 170 -21.82 -9.58 11.72
N ARG A 171 -22.87 -8.77 11.53
CA ARG A 171 -24.15 -8.96 12.25
C ARG A 171 -24.79 -10.31 11.92
N ARG A 172 -24.77 -10.73 10.64
CA ARG A 172 -25.33 -12.02 10.22
C ARG A 172 -24.52 -13.20 10.73
N TYR A 173 -23.19 -13.10 10.67
CA TYR A 173 -22.31 -14.13 11.22
C TYR A 173 -22.50 -14.26 12.73
N GLY A 174 -22.53 -13.14 13.46
CA GLY A 174 -22.83 -13.13 14.89
C GLY A 174 -24.19 -13.76 15.22
N ARG A 175 -25.25 -13.42 14.47
CA ARG A 175 -26.57 -14.03 14.65
C ARG A 175 -26.56 -15.54 14.42
N LYS A 176 -25.90 -16.02 13.36
CA LYS A 176 -25.75 -17.47 13.10
C LYS A 176 -25.01 -18.17 14.25
N CYS A 177 -23.96 -17.56 14.78
CA CYS A 177 -23.25 -18.10 15.95
C CYS A 177 -24.18 -18.20 17.17
N THR A 178 -25.00 -17.18 17.42
CA THR A 178 -26.01 -17.21 18.49
C THR A 178 -27.07 -18.29 18.27
N GLU A 179 -27.59 -18.43 17.05
CA GLU A 179 -28.57 -19.47 16.66
C GLU A 179 -27.99 -20.89 16.87
N MET A 180 -26.68 -21.07 16.64
CA MET A 180 -25.97 -22.34 16.90
C MET A 180 -25.51 -22.51 18.36
N GLY A 181 -25.83 -21.58 19.26
CA GLY A 181 -25.47 -21.65 20.68
C GLY A 181 -23.97 -21.45 20.98
N VAL A 182 -23.23 -20.77 20.09
CA VAL A 182 -21.77 -20.58 20.22
C VAL A 182 -21.40 -19.11 20.40
N GLY A 183 -20.71 -18.78 21.49
CA GLY A 183 -20.19 -17.44 21.75
C GLY A 183 -18.91 -17.15 20.95
N LEU A 184 -18.74 -15.92 20.44
CA LEU A 184 -17.52 -15.46 19.76
C LEU A 184 -16.63 -14.69 20.74
N HIS A 185 -15.36 -15.08 20.85
CA HIS A 185 -14.40 -14.29 21.61
C HIS A 185 -14.01 -13.02 20.86
N GLN A 186 -13.60 -11.97 21.58
CA GLN A 186 -13.20 -10.68 21.01
C GLN A 186 -12.13 -10.81 19.91
N LYS A 187 -11.15 -11.70 20.10
CA LYS A 187 -10.11 -11.96 19.09
C LYS A 187 -10.66 -12.58 17.81
N GLU A 188 -11.58 -13.55 17.94
CA GLU A 188 -12.23 -14.22 16.80
C GLU A 188 -13.10 -13.22 16.02
N ALA A 189 -13.88 -12.41 16.74
CA ALA A 189 -14.71 -11.38 16.16
C ALA A 189 -13.89 -10.31 15.42
N MET A 190 -12.76 -9.87 15.99
CA MET A 190 -11.89 -8.88 15.35
C MET A 190 -11.30 -9.39 14.03
N VAL A 191 -10.85 -10.65 13.98
CA VAL A 191 -10.36 -11.28 12.74
C VAL A 191 -11.46 -11.31 11.68
N PHE A 192 -12.69 -11.71 12.06
CA PHE A 192 -13.81 -11.74 11.12
C PHE A 192 -14.17 -10.33 10.59
N VAL A 193 -14.12 -9.31 11.45
CA VAL A 193 -14.31 -7.90 11.05
C VAL A 193 -13.24 -7.47 10.04
N GLN A 194 -11.97 -7.84 10.27
CA GLN A 194 -10.88 -7.48 9.38
C GLN A 194 -10.95 -8.21 8.02
N GLU A 195 -11.37 -9.49 7.99
CA GLU A 195 -11.68 -10.20 6.75
C GLU A 195 -12.88 -9.54 6.01
N SER A 196 -13.91 -9.14 6.74
CA SER A 196 -15.12 -8.52 6.16
C SER A 196 -14.88 -7.09 5.65
N LEU A 197 -13.90 -6.38 6.22
CA LEU A 197 -13.42 -5.06 5.77
C LEU A 197 -12.40 -5.14 4.63
N ARG A 198 -12.20 -6.30 4.01
CA ARG A 198 -11.43 -6.42 2.78
C ARG A 198 -11.92 -5.38 1.75
N TRP A 199 -11.02 -4.84 0.94
CA TRP A 199 -11.35 -3.86 -0.08
C TRP A 199 -12.00 -4.49 -1.30
N SER A 200 -11.39 -5.51 -1.89
CA SER A 200 -11.90 -6.24 -3.04
C SER A 200 -13.00 -7.25 -2.66
N ALA A 201 -13.94 -7.50 -3.57
CA ALA A 201 -14.86 -8.63 -3.46
C ALA A 201 -14.16 -9.96 -3.78
N HIS A 202 -14.72 -11.08 -3.30
CA HIS A 202 -14.28 -12.40 -3.75
C HIS A 202 -14.56 -12.57 -5.24
N GLY A 203 -13.55 -13.00 -6.00
CA GLY A 203 -13.64 -13.13 -7.45
C GLY A 203 -13.48 -11.82 -8.24
N ALA A 204 -13.08 -10.71 -7.61
CA ALA A 204 -12.75 -9.48 -8.32
C ALA A 204 -11.69 -9.72 -9.42
N SER A 205 -11.82 -9.05 -10.57
CA SER A 205 -10.82 -9.08 -11.63
C SER A 205 -9.65 -8.14 -11.34
N ASN A 206 -8.53 -8.30 -12.04
CA ASN A 206 -7.39 -7.39 -11.89
C ASN A 206 -7.65 -5.99 -12.42
N TYR A 207 -8.55 -5.82 -13.38
CA TYR A 207 -9.01 -4.49 -13.80
C TYR A 207 -9.76 -3.77 -12.68
N GLN A 208 -10.63 -4.49 -11.95
CA GLN A 208 -11.33 -3.94 -10.79
C GLN A 208 -10.35 -3.63 -9.64
N ARG A 209 -9.37 -4.51 -9.39
CA ARG A 209 -8.31 -4.24 -8.40
C ARG A 209 -7.45 -3.05 -8.81
N ALA A 210 -7.15 -2.86 -10.10
CA ALA A 210 -6.40 -1.70 -10.58
C ALA A 210 -7.16 -0.39 -10.36
N ALA A 211 -8.48 -0.37 -10.54
CA ALA A 211 -9.30 0.80 -10.21
C ALA A 211 -9.28 1.12 -8.71
N LEU A 212 -9.32 0.10 -7.83
CA LEU A 212 -9.14 0.30 -6.40
C LEU A 212 -7.74 0.78 -6.04
N LEU A 213 -6.72 0.25 -6.72
CA LEU A 213 -5.33 0.61 -6.53
C LEU A 213 -5.13 2.10 -6.79
N TYR A 214 -5.72 2.63 -7.87
CA TYR A 214 -5.73 4.06 -8.16
C TYR A 214 -6.30 4.86 -6.97
N LEU A 215 -7.49 4.53 -6.49
CA LEU A 215 -8.11 5.25 -5.37
C LEU A 215 -7.31 5.14 -4.04
N ILE A 216 -6.64 4.01 -3.80
CA ILE A 216 -5.74 3.85 -2.65
C ILE A 216 -4.52 4.77 -2.79
N VAL A 217 -3.92 4.84 -3.98
CA VAL A 217 -2.77 5.71 -4.25
C VAL A 217 -3.14 7.18 -4.04
N GLU A 218 -4.29 7.63 -4.53
CA GLU A 218 -4.81 8.99 -4.28
C GLU A 218 -5.01 9.25 -2.78
N GLY A 219 -5.50 8.26 -2.03
CA GLY A 219 -5.63 8.33 -0.58
C GLY A 219 -4.28 8.43 0.14
N ILE A 220 -3.28 7.66 -0.28
CA ILE A 220 -1.91 7.71 0.27
C ILE A 220 -1.26 9.07 0.01
N MET A 221 -1.41 9.61 -1.20
CA MET A 221 -0.89 10.94 -1.53
C MET A 221 -1.53 12.03 -0.65
N SER A 222 -2.85 11.93 -0.42
CA SER A 222 -3.56 12.83 0.50
C SER A 222 -3.05 12.72 1.95
N ASP A 223 -2.87 11.49 2.48
CA ASP A 223 -2.34 11.28 3.82
C ASP A 223 -0.91 11.83 3.95
N LEU A 224 -0.04 11.55 2.98
CA LEU A 224 1.35 12.01 2.97
C LEU A 224 1.42 13.54 2.99
N PHE A 225 0.60 14.18 2.16
CA PHE A 225 0.50 15.63 2.10
C PHE A 225 0.00 16.21 3.42
N LEU A 226 -1.05 15.64 4.02
CA LEU A 226 -1.56 16.09 5.31
C LEU A 226 -0.55 15.88 6.46
N ILE A 227 0.32 14.87 6.38
CA ILE A 227 1.41 14.64 7.34
C ILE A 227 2.46 15.74 7.21
N ILE A 228 2.82 16.12 5.99
CA ILE A 228 3.84 17.14 5.72
C ILE A 228 3.28 18.55 5.95
N ALA A 229 1.96 18.71 5.92
CA ALA A 229 1.32 20.00 6.12
C ALA A 229 0.94 20.31 7.57
N ASN A 230 1.01 19.32 8.49
CA ASN A 230 0.62 19.50 9.89
C ASN A 230 1.74 19.08 10.84
N ASP A 231 1.96 19.89 11.88
CA ASP A 231 2.97 19.65 12.90
C ASP A 231 2.42 19.30 14.29
N ASN A 232 1.12 19.06 14.35
CA ASN A 232 0.39 18.96 15.61
C ASN A 232 -0.02 17.52 15.93
N TRP A 233 -0.74 17.31 17.03
CA TRP A 233 -1.24 15.99 17.42
C TRP A 233 -2.08 15.30 16.33
N THR A 234 -2.72 16.07 15.46
CA THR A 234 -3.46 15.60 14.28
C THR A 234 -2.58 14.77 13.32
N THR A 235 -1.28 15.05 13.25
CA THR A 235 -0.30 14.31 12.43
C THR A 235 -0.20 12.84 12.88
N LYS A 236 -0.43 12.54 14.16
CA LYS A 236 -0.45 11.15 14.67
C LYS A 236 -1.61 10.32 14.11
N ILE A 237 -2.77 10.95 13.92
CA ILE A 237 -3.93 10.29 13.29
C ILE A 237 -3.64 10.04 11.81
N GLN A 238 -2.97 10.97 11.14
CA GLN A 238 -2.58 10.80 9.74
C GLN A 238 -1.56 9.66 9.56
N TYR A 239 -0.61 9.49 10.48
CA TYR A 239 0.28 8.33 10.47
C TYR A 239 -0.46 6.98 10.57
N LEU A 240 -1.55 6.92 11.36
CA LEU A 240 -2.41 5.74 11.44
C LEU A 240 -3.15 5.50 10.12
N SER A 241 -3.69 6.56 9.50
CA SER A 241 -4.35 6.50 8.19
C SER A 241 -3.40 5.99 7.11
N LEU A 242 -2.20 6.59 7.03
CA LEU A 242 -1.16 6.22 6.08
C LEU A 242 -0.77 4.75 6.23
N GLY A 243 -0.52 4.30 7.47
CA GLY A 243 -0.20 2.90 7.74
C GLY A 243 -1.31 1.94 7.27
N TYR A 244 -2.58 2.29 7.52
CA TYR A 244 -3.71 1.49 7.06
C TYR A 244 -3.81 1.43 5.52
N ASN A 245 -3.65 2.56 4.84
CA ASN A 245 -3.72 2.64 3.37
C ASN A 245 -2.55 1.89 2.72
N LEU A 246 -1.36 1.99 3.29
CA LEU A 246 -0.17 1.27 2.85
C LEU A 246 -0.29 -0.26 3.04
N SER A 247 -0.88 -0.70 4.15
CA SER A 247 -1.23 -2.12 4.36
C SER A 247 -2.24 -2.59 3.31
N GLY A 248 -3.25 -1.77 3.02
CA GLY A 248 -4.23 -2.01 1.95
C GLY A 248 -3.60 -2.12 0.57
N LEU A 249 -2.69 -1.19 0.24
CA LEU A 249 -1.91 -1.18 -1.00
C LEU A 249 -1.13 -2.48 -1.18
N MET A 250 -0.35 -2.87 -0.16
CA MET A 250 0.50 -4.06 -0.23
C MET A 250 -0.30 -5.34 -0.42
N LEU A 251 -1.41 -5.44 0.31
CA LEU A 251 -2.32 -6.57 0.20
C LEU A 251 -2.99 -6.63 -1.18
N LEU A 252 -3.49 -5.51 -1.69
CA LEU A 252 -4.16 -5.46 -2.99
C LEU A 252 -3.21 -5.83 -4.14
N LEU A 253 -1.97 -5.34 -4.09
CA LEU A 253 -0.91 -5.71 -5.03
C LEU A 253 -0.62 -7.22 -4.96
N PHE A 254 -0.50 -7.78 -3.75
CA PHE A 254 -0.29 -9.21 -3.59
C PHE A 254 -1.49 -10.04 -4.09
N GLU A 255 -2.73 -9.60 -3.87
CA GLU A 255 -3.92 -10.24 -4.42
C GLU A 255 -3.93 -10.25 -5.95
N MET A 256 -3.45 -9.17 -6.59
CA MET A 256 -3.30 -9.12 -8.04
C MET A 256 -2.30 -10.18 -8.52
N VAL A 257 -1.11 -10.26 -7.90
CA VAL A 257 -0.11 -11.30 -8.19
C VAL A 257 -0.65 -12.71 -7.93
N GLU A 258 -1.37 -12.90 -6.82
CA GLU A 258 -1.98 -14.19 -6.44
C GLU A 258 -3.01 -14.65 -7.49
N SER A 259 -3.82 -13.72 -8.01
CA SER A 259 -4.81 -14.02 -9.06
C SER A 259 -4.20 -14.33 -10.43
N MET A 260 -2.98 -13.84 -10.70
CA MET A 260 -2.24 -14.15 -11.93
C MET A 260 -1.62 -15.55 -11.92
N GLN A 261 -1.66 -16.25 -10.78
CA GLN A 261 -1.09 -17.59 -10.60
C GLN A 261 0.42 -17.69 -10.91
N TRP A 262 1.15 -16.58 -10.76
CA TRP A 262 2.60 -16.53 -11.02
C TRP A 262 3.45 -17.22 -9.95
N LEU A 263 2.89 -17.46 -8.76
CA LEU A 263 3.57 -18.11 -7.65
C LEU A 263 3.04 -19.53 -7.47
N SER A 264 3.95 -20.50 -7.29
CA SER A 264 3.55 -21.84 -6.85
C SER A 264 2.89 -21.78 -5.47
N ASP A 265 1.98 -22.71 -5.18
CA ASP A 265 1.23 -22.73 -3.92
C ASP A 265 2.11 -22.67 -2.67
N LYS A 266 3.25 -23.36 -2.71
CA LYS A 266 4.25 -23.34 -1.63
C LYS A 266 4.82 -21.94 -1.38
N TRP A 267 5.19 -21.22 -2.45
CA TRP A 267 5.72 -19.86 -2.33
C TRP A 267 4.64 -18.85 -1.98
N ARG A 268 3.45 -18.98 -2.59
CA ARG A 268 2.26 -18.19 -2.25
C ARG A 268 1.95 -18.24 -0.76
N GLN A 269 1.85 -19.44 -0.18
CA GLN A 269 1.59 -19.64 1.24
C GLN A 269 2.72 -19.10 2.12
N ARG A 270 3.98 -19.33 1.73
CA ARG A 270 5.14 -18.82 2.48
C ARG A 270 5.15 -17.30 2.56
N VAL A 271 4.97 -16.62 1.43
CA VAL A 271 4.88 -15.15 1.40
C VAL A 271 3.71 -14.68 2.25
N LYS A 272 2.54 -15.29 2.09
CA LYS A 272 1.33 -14.90 2.84
C LYS A 272 1.50 -15.05 4.36
N ARG A 273 2.06 -16.16 4.83
CA ARG A 273 2.30 -16.39 6.26
C ARG A 273 3.38 -15.47 6.85
N VAL A 274 4.41 -15.12 6.08
CA VAL A 274 5.51 -14.26 6.54
C VAL A 274 5.10 -12.77 6.54
N PHE A 275 4.55 -12.28 5.42
CA PHE A 275 4.29 -10.85 5.21
C PHE A 275 2.87 -10.41 5.56
N PHE A 276 1.90 -11.32 5.47
CA PHE A 276 0.48 -11.01 5.52
C PHE A 276 -0.19 -11.82 6.64
N SER A 277 0.20 -11.54 7.88
CA SER A 277 -0.40 -12.16 9.07
C SER A 277 -1.02 -11.16 10.03
N TYR A 278 -2.10 -11.58 10.69
CA TYR A 278 -2.84 -10.76 11.65
C TYR A 278 -1.98 -10.25 12.80
N GLU A 279 -1.01 -11.04 13.22
CA GLU A 279 -0.12 -10.70 14.32
C GLU A 279 0.91 -9.61 13.98
N THR A 280 1.20 -9.39 12.70
CA THR A 280 2.26 -8.43 12.27
C THR A 280 1.75 -7.29 11.39
N ALA A 281 0.54 -7.41 10.82
CA ALA A 281 0.03 -6.54 9.75
C ALA A 281 -0.17 -5.05 10.11
N LEU A 282 -0.03 -4.65 11.38
CA LEU A 282 -0.08 -3.24 11.79
C LEU A 282 1.23 -2.75 12.42
N VAL A 283 2.13 -3.65 12.81
CA VAL A 283 3.35 -3.27 13.53
C VAL A 283 4.35 -2.61 12.58
N GLY A 284 4.55 -3.19 11.39
CA GLY A 284 5.46 -2.63 10.40
C GLY A 284 5.02 -1.26 9.88
N GLU A 285 3.71 -1.11 9.67
CA GLU A 285 3.07 0.13 9.23
C GLU A 285 3.28 1.27 10.23
N LEU A 286 3.03 1.01 11.52
CA LEU A 286 3.23 2.01 12.58
C LEU A 286 4.70 2.44 12.70
N VAL A 287 5.63 1.48 12.63
CA VAL A 287 7.06 1.79 12.66
C VAL A 287 7.47 2.60 11.41
N SER A 288 6.96 2.22 10.23
CA SER A 288 7.25 2.95 8.98
C SER A 288 6.74 4.39 9.04
N ALA A 289 5.56 4.61 9.62
CA ALA A 289 4.98 5.93 9.80
C ALA A 289 5.85 6.80 10.73
N LEU A 290 6.37 6.24 11.83
CA LEU A 290 7.28 6.95 12.74
C LEU A 290 8.65 7.24 12.11
N ALA A 291 9.15 6.34 11.26
CA ALA A 291 10.44 6.51 10.59
C ALA A 291 10.40 7.42 9.36
N LEU A 292 9.20 7.72 8.84
CA LEU A 292 9.01 8.38 7.54
C LEU A 292 9.68 9.75 7.46
N GLN A 293 9.53 10.60 8.49
CA GLN A 293 10.14 11.94 8.50
C GLN A 293 11.66 11.89 8.43
N ALA A 294 12.29 11.06 9.29
CA ALA A 294 13.74 10.91 9.30
C ALA A 294 14.26 10.35 7.96
N PHE A 295 13.52 9.41 7.36
CA PHE A 295 13.84 8.89 6.05
C PHE A 295 13.73 9.95 4.96
N LEU A 296 12.64 10.72 4.88
CA LEU A 296 12.46 11.75 3.85
C LEU A 296 13.54 12.83 3.95
N THR A 297 13.87 13.27 5.17
CA THR A 297 14.98 14.21 5.40
C THR A 297 16.32 13.61 4.95
N GLY A 298 16.61 12.35 5.29
CA GLY A 298 17.83 11.66 4.86
C GLY A 298 17.89 11.47 3.33
N LEU A 299 16.76 11.14 2.70
CA LEU A 299 16.66 10.99 1.26
C LEU A 299 16.92 12.33 0.58
N ASN A 300 16.30 13.41 1.04
CA ASN A 300 16.53 14.74 0.47
C ASN A 300 17.96 15.24 0.70
N GLY A 301 18.61 14.89 1.80
CA GLY A 301 20.02 15.18 2.04
C GLY A 301 21.01 14.38 1.17
N SER A 302 20.56 13.29 0.55
CA SER A 302 21.38 12.41 -0.30
C SER A 302 21.70 13.02 -1.67
N ASP A 303 22.19 12.21 -2.62
CA ASP A 303 22.40 12.62 -4.01
C ASP A 303 21.11 13.11 -4.70
N PHE A 304 19.93 12.84 -4.12
CA PHE A 304 18.67 13.45 -4.57
C PHE A 304 18.75 14.98 -4.63
N LYS A 305 19.56 15.66 -3.81
CA LYS A 305 19.76 17.12 -3.90
C LYS A 305 20.25 17.58 -5.28
N ARG A 306 20.90 16.70 -6.04
CA ARG A 306 21.41 16.92 -7.40
C ARG A 306 20.45 16.43 -8.50
N SER A 307 19.15 16.31 -8.19
CA SER A 307 18.15 15.78 -9.13
C SER A 307 17.81 16.69 -10.31
N ARG A 308 18.09 18.00 -10.23
CA ARG A 308 17.68 18.99 -11.24
C ARG A 308 18.10 18.63 -12.67
N PRO A 309 19.37 18.27 -12.96
CA PRO A 309 19.78 17.96 -14.34
C PRO A 309 19.03 16.77 -14.92
N VAL A 310 18.76 15.75 -14.11
CA VAL A 310 18.00 14.56 -14.53
C VAL A 310 16.54 14.92 -14.79
N ALA A 311 15.90 15.66 -13.87
CA ALA A 311 14.53 16.12 -14.03
C ALA A 311 14.35 16.99 -15.29
N LEU A 312 15.33 17.84 -15.64
CA LEU A 312 15.30 18.61 -16.89
C LEU A 312 15.46 17.72 -18.14
N ALA A 313 16.24 16.65 -18.05
CA ALA A 313 16.46 15.73 -19.16
C ALA A 313 15.24 14.84 -19.47
N VAL A 314 14.47 14.41 -18.45
CA VAL A 314 13.36 13.46 -18.60
C VAL A 314 11.96 14.04 -18.33
N SER A 315 11.86 15.27 -17.81
CA SER A 315 10.70 15.93 -17.19
C SER A 315 10.59 15.77 -15.66
N TYR A 316 10.18 16.85 -15.00
CA TYR A 316 9.86 16.90 -13.57
C TYR A 316 8.80 15.86 -13.17
N TYR A 317 7.76 15.69 -14.01
CA TYR A 317 6.70 14.72 -13.77
C TYR A 317 7.22 13.28 -13.74
N PHE A 318 7.98 12.86 -14.77
CA PHE A 318 8.50 11.50 -14.83
C PHE A 318 9.54 11.23 -13.72
N TRP A 319 10.43 12.19 -13.46
CA TRP A 319 11.41 12.05 -12.38
C TRP A 319 10.76 11.98 -10.99
N SER A 320 9.64 12.67 -10.79
CA SER A 320 8.83 12.55 -9.57
C SER A 320 8.26 11.15 -9.38
N LEU A 321 7.80 10.49 -10.45
CA LEU A 321 7.35 9.10 -10.36
C LEU A 321 8.46 8.14 -9.92
N ILE A 322 9.68 8.32 -10.44
CA ILE A 322 10.85 7.55 -10.01
C ILE A 322 11.16 7.81 -8.53
N SER A 323 11.20 9.08 -8.14
CA SER A 323 11.49 9.50 -6.77
C SER A 323 10.46 8.97 -5.76
N HIS A 324 9.17 9.05 -6.09
CA HIS A 324 8.10 8.44 -5.29
C HIS A 324 8.20 6.91 -5.26
N SER A 325 8.62 6.27 -6.37
CA SER A 325 8.87 4.82 -6.38
C SER A 325 9.99 4.41 -5.42
N VAL A 326 11.05 5.22 -5.31
CA VAL A 326 12.12 5.04 -4.30
C VAL A 326 11.55 5.16 -2.90
N VAL A 327 10.72 6.18 -2.63
CA VAL A 327 10.04 6.35 -1.33
C VAL A 327 9.19 5.11 -0.99
N VAL A 328 8.35 4.64 -1.91
CA VAL A 328 7.51 3.44 -1.72
C VAL A 328 8.36 2.19 -1.49
N ALA A 329 9.46 2.02 -2.22
CA ALA A 329 10.36 0.88 -2.06
C ALA A 329 11.01 0.86 -0.67
N VAL A 330 11.48 2.01 -0.17
CA VAL A 330 12.08 2.10 1.17
C VAL A 330 11.04 1.87 2.26
N ILE A 331 9.86 2.49 2.13
CA ILE A 331 8.74 2.27 3.05
C ILE A 331 8.39 0.77 3.12
N THR A 332 8.29 0.11 1.97
CA THR A 332 8.06 -1.34 1.88
C THR A 332 9.20 -2.13 2.55
N GLY A 333 10.44 -1.71 2.36
CA GLY A 333 11.62 -2.28 3.02
C GLY A 333 11.58 -2.16 4.54
N ILE A 334 11.15 -1.01 5.08
CA ILE A 334 10.95 -0.80 6.53
C ILE A 334 9.83 -1.69 7.06
N ILE A 335 8.70 -1.78 6.35
CA ILE A 335 7.62 -2.70 6.73
C ILE A 335 8.13 -4.14 6.76
N ALA A 336 8.87 -4.56 5.73
CA ALA A 336 9.45 -5.88 5.63
C ALA A 336 10.43 -6.17 6.79
N SER A 337 11.30 -5.21 7.12
CA SER A 337 12.30 -5.36 8.18
C SER A 337 11.69 -5.47 9.58
N VAL A 338 10.43 -5.06 9.76
CA VAL A 338 9.69 -5.23 11.01
C VAL A 338 8.80 -6.47 10.97
N ARG A 339 8.00 -6.65 9.92
CA ARG A 339 7.04 -7.75 9.81
C ARG A 339 7.73 -9.11 9.77
N VAL A 340 8.80 -9.24 8.98
CA VAL A 340 9.48 -10.53 8.79
C VAL A 340 10.12 -11.01 10.09
N PRO A 341 10.96 -10.22 10.80
CA PRO A 341 11.51 -10.67 12.08
C PRO A 341 10.43 -10.90 13.14
N THR A 342 9.40 -10.06 13.19
CA THR A 342 8.31 -10.23 14.17
C THR A 342 7.53 -11.52 13.91
N ALA A 343 7.24 -11.86 12.66
CA ALA A 343 6.61 -13.11 12.29
C ALA A 343 7.51 -14.31 12.66
N ILE A 344 8.80 -14.25 12.34
CA ILE A 344 9.78 -15.30 12.65
C ILE A 344 9.85 -15.52 14.16
N THR A 345 10.04 -14.46 14.94
CA THR A 345 10.08 -14.51 16.41
C THR A 345 8.78 -15.06 16.97
N TYR A 346 7.62 -14.60 16.49
CA TYR A 346 6.33 -15.09 16.93
C TYR A 346 6.17 -16.59 16.69
N VAL A 347 6.46 -17.06 15.48
CA VAL A 347 6.35 -18.47 15.10
C VAL A 347 7.34 -19.32 15.89
N TRP A 348 8.57 -18.86 16.07
CA TRP A 348 9.57 -19.54 16.87
C TRP A 348 9.14 -19.69 18.34
N VAL A 349 8.70 -18.59 18.97
CA VAL A 349 8.25 -18.60 20.37
C VAL A 349 7.04 -19.51 20.56
N LYS A 350 6.09 -19.47 19.64
CA LYS A 350 4.80 -20.17 19.78
C LYS A 350 4.84 -21.64 19.37
N HIS A 351 5.48 -21.95 18.24
CA HIS A 351 5.43 -23.28 17.63
C HIS A 351 6.75 -24.03 17.77
N ARG A 352 7.84 -23.37 18.20
CA ARG A 352 9.20 -23.95 18.32
C ARG A 352 9.74 -24.54 17.00
N THR A 353 9.18 -24.12 15.87
CA THR A 353 9.61 -24.52 14.53
C THR A 353 9.27 -23.45 13.51
N LEU A 354 10.16 -23.23 12.55
CA LEU A 354 9.93 -22.33 11.41
C LEU A 354 9.23 -23.04 10.24
N SER A 355 9.00 -24.36 10.33
CA SER A 355 8.30 -25.14 9.30
C SER A 355 6.87 -24.64 9.05
N VAL A 356 6.26 -23.94 10.01
CA VAL A 356 4.96 -23.26 9.84
C VAL A 356 4.94 -22.34 8.61
N PHE A 357 6.06 -21.76 8.20
CA PHE A 357 6.10 -20.92 7.00
C PHE A 357 6.10 -21.69 5.69
N SER A 358 6.53 -22.96 5.68
CA SER A 358 6.78 -23.71 4.44
C SER A 358 5.92 -24.97 4.28
N GLU A 359 5.36 -25.49 5.37
CA GLU A 359 4.57 -26.71 5.35
C GLU A 359 3.20 -26.48 4.70
N PRO A 360 2.78 -27.28 3.71
CA PRO A 360 1.49 -27.12 3.08
C PRO A 360 0.33 -27.32 4.07
N CYS A 361 -0.73 -26.54 3.89
CA CYS A 361 -2.00 -26.74 4.57
C CYS A 361 -3.13 -26.74 3.54
N CYS A 362 -3.89 -27.83 3.47
CA CYS A 362 -4.97 -27.99 2.50
C CYS A 362 -6.07 -26.91 2.64
N VAL A 363 -6.30 -26.40 3.86
CA VAL A 363 -7.22 -25.28 4.11
C VAL A 363 -6.72 -23.99 3.45
N ASP A 364 -5.41 -23.70 3.46
CA ASP A 364 -4.84 -22.53 2.78
C ASP A 364 -4.97 -22.63 1.25
N SER A 365 -4.88 -23.85 0.72
CA SER A 365 -5.15 -24.12 -0.69
C SER A 365 -6.62 -23.92 -1.02
N ALA A 366 -7.56 -24.43 -0.21
CA ALA A 366 -9.00 -24.26 -0.42
C ALA A 366 -9.46 -22.79 -0.30
N LEU A 367 -8.93 -22.06 0.69
CA LEU A 367 -9.18 -20.63 0.84
C LEU A 367 -8.64 -19.83 -0.35
N GLY A 368 -7.46 -20.20 -0.85
CA GLY A 368 -6.88 -19.55 -2.03
C GLY A 368 -6.76 -18.02 -1.83
N PRO A 369 -7.20 -17.21 -2.82
CA PRO A 369 -7.21 -15.75 -2.71
C PRO A 369 -8.36 -15.20 -1.84
N ARG A 370 -9.28 -16.05 -1.34
CA ARG A 370 -10.45 -15.60 -0.55
C ARG A 370 -10.08 -15.16 0.86
N ASN A 371 -8.98 -15.69 1.40
CA ASN A 371 -8.44 -15.27 2.69
C ASN A 371 -7.54 -14.03 2.53
N ARG A 372 -7.75 -13.01 3.35
CA ARG A 372 -7.00 -11.76 3.32
C ARG A 372 -5.64 -11.92 4.01
N LEU A 373 -5.64 -12.34 5.26
CA LEU A 373 -4.43 -12.49 6.09
C LEU A 373 -4.38 -13.86 6.76
N MET A 374 -3.18 -14.34 7.06
CA MET A 374 -2.98 -15.59 7.79
C MET A 374 -2.99 -15.36 9.30
N MET A 375 -3.58 -16.28 10.05
CA MET A 375 -3.55 -16.27 11.52
C MET A 375 -2.46 -17.23 11.99
N LEU A 376 -1.23 -16.74 12.17
CA LEU A 376 -0.08 -17.59 12.55
C LEU A 376 -0.32 -18.31 13.87
N GLY A 377 -1.01 -17.65 14.79
CA GLY A 377 -1.41 -18.20 16.07
C GLY A 377 -2.56 -19.20 16.02
N GLY A 378 -3.28 -19.23 14.90
CA GLY A 378 -4.41 -20.10 14.61
C GLY A 378 -4.00 -21.50 14.19
N TYR A 379 -2.76 -21.71 13.76
CA TYR A 379 -2.24 -23.03 13.45
C TYR A 379 -1.93 -23.86 14.72
N ARG A 380 -1.86 -25.17 14.51
CA ARG A 380 -1.37 -26.20 15.42
C ARG A 380 -0.40 -27.09 14.64
N TRP A 381 0.83 -27.17 15.12
CA TRP A 381 1.86 -28.03 14.57
C TRP A 381 1.80 -29.41 15.23
N GLU A 382 1.59 -30.47 14.46
CA GLU A 382 1.51 -31.84 14.97
C GLU A 382 2.11 -32.82 13.97
N HIS A 383 3.01 -33.70 14.43
CA HIS A 383 3.57 -34.79 13.63
C HIS A 383 4.11 -34.34 12.26
N GLY A 384 4.78 -33.18 12.21
CA GLY A 384 5.32 -32.62 10.97
C GLY A 384 4.29 -31.98 10.04
N ARG A 385 3.03 -31.84 10.47
CA ARG A 385 1.93 -31.31 9.66
C ARG A 385 1.27 -30.10 10.32
N LEU A 386 0.71 -29.25 9.47
CA LEU A 386 0.09 -27.99 9.87
C LEU A 386 -1.45 -28.06 9.81
N TYR A 387 -2.11 -27.84 10.94
CA TYR A 387 -3.58 -27.82 11.05
C TYR A 387 -4.06 -26.46 11.57
N TYR A 388 -5.22 -26.01 11.14
CA TYR A 388 -5.93 -24.92 11.80
C TYR A 388 -6.71 -25.41 13.01
N LYS A 389 -6.65 -24.64 14.09
CA LYS A 389 -7.54 -24.80 15.24
C LYS A 389 -8.97 -24.44 14.85
N VAL A 390 -9.94 -25.08 15.50
CA VAL A 390 -11.37 -24.77 15.36
C VAL A 390 -11.65 -23.27 15.59
N THR A 391 -11.03 -22.68 16.62
CA THR A 391 -11.17 -21.25 16.93
C THR A 391 -10.67 -20.34 15.81
N ALA A 392 -9.64 -20.75 15.07
CA ALA A 392 -9.13 -20.00 13.93
C ALA A 392 -10.06 -20.14 12.71
N LEU A 393 -10.52 -21.35 12.41
CA LEU A 393 -11.51 -21.59 11.34
C LEU A 393 -12.77 -20.76 11.58
N LYS A 394 -13.23 -20.73 12.83
CA LYS A 394 -14.34 -19.88 13.28
C LYS A 394 -14.01 -18.38 13.18
N ALA A 395 -12.82 -17.95 13.54
CA ALA A 395 -12.40 -16.56 13.38
C ALA A 395 -12.43 -16.09 11.91
N PHE A 396 -12.15 -16.99 10.96
CA PHE A 396 -12.33 -16.72 9.52
C PHE A 396 -13.78 -16.79 9.04
N GLY A 397 -14.73 -17.15 9.91
CA GLY A 397 -16.13 -17.36 9.57
C GLY A 397 -16.41 -18.63 8.75
N MET A 398 -15.51 -19.61 8.83
CA MET A 398 -15.70 -20.91 8.17
C MET A 398 -16.78 -21.72 8.87
N LEU A 399 -17.61 -22.37 8.07
CA LEU A 399 -18.70 -23.23 8.50
C LEU A 399 -18.57 -24.60 7.82
N LYS A 400 -19.27 -25.59 8.37
CA LYS A 400 -19.45 -26.90 7.76
C LYS A 400 -20.83 -26.92 7.10
N MET A 401 -20.88 -27.39 5.86
CA MET A 401 -22.14 -27.75 5.20
C MET A 401 -22.19 -29.26 5.01
N GLU A 402 -23.30 -29.89 5.35
CA GLU A 402 -23.53 -31.30 5.08
C GLU A 402 -24.67 -31.46 4.07
N GLU A 403 -24.39 -32.10 2.95
CA GLU A 403 -25.33 -32.34 1.85
C GLU A 403 -25.11 -33.74 1.30
N ASP A 404 -26.15 -34.56 1.26
CA ASP A 404 -26.12 -35.94 0.76
C ASP A 404 -25.01 -36.81 1.37
N GLY A 405 -24.73 -36.62 2.67
CA GLY A 405 -23.68 -37.33 3.41
C GLY A 405 -22.25 -36.86 3.11
N VAL A 406 -22.08 -35.79 2.35
CA VAL A 406 -20.78 -35.17 2.06
C VAL A 406 -20.63 -33.89 2.88
N GLU A 407 -19.51 -33.78 3.61
CA GLU A 407 -19.14 -32.58 4.35
C GLU A 407 -18.37 -31.61 3.43
N TYR A 408 -18.75 -30.34 3.44
CA TYR A 408 -18.08 -29.27 2.70
C TYR A 408 -17.63 -28.16 3.64
N LEU A 409 -16.46 -27.59 3.34
CA LEU A 409 -16.00 -26.35 3.94
C LEU A 409 -16.72 -25.20 3.26
N ALA A 410 -17.50 -24.44 4.02
CA ALA A 410 -18.28 -23.31 3.53
C ALA A 410 -17.80 -21.98 4.12
N LEU A 411 -17.93 -20.91 3.34
CA LEU A 411 -17.67 -19.54 3.80
C LEU A 411 -18.68 -18.56 3.24
N GLN A 412 -18.79 -17.41 3.88
CA GLN A 412 -19.61 -16.31 3.40
C GLN A 412 -18.89 -15.55 2.28
N LYS A 413 -19.39 -15.65 1.06
CA LYS A 413 -18.87 -14.94 -0.10
C LYS A 413 -19.11 -13.44 0.05
N LEU A 414 -18.04 -12.67 -0.09
CA LEU A 414 -18.06 -11.22 -0.02
C LEU A 414 -18.28 -10.64 -1.43
N HIS A 415 -19.42 -9.96 -1.62
CA HIS A 415 -19.71 -9.20 -2.84
C HIS A 415 -19.28 -7.74 -2.68
N TRP A 416 -19.26 -6.97 -3.77
CA TRP A 416 -18.79 -5.58 -3.80
C TRP A 416 -19.49 -4.69 -2.78
N PHE A 417 -20.81 -4.58 -2.82
CA PHE A 417 -21.54 -3.69 -1.91
C PHE A 417 -22.78 -4.35 -1.30
N THR A 418 -23.17 -5.51 -1.82
CA THR A 418 -24.34 -6.24 -1.37
C THR A 418 -23.96 -7.38 -0.44
N VAL A 419 -24.90 -7.77 0.41
CA VAL A 419 -24.80 -9.00 1.20
C VAL A 419 -26.06 -9.82 0.92
N PRO A 420 -26.09 -10.62 -0.16
CA PRO A 420 -27.23 -11.50 -0.46
C PRO A 420 -27.55 -12.41 0.71
N ARG A 421 -28.80 -12.85 0.86
CA ARG A 421 -29.18 -13.79 1.93
C ARG A 421 -28.50 -15.16 1.71
N ASP A 422 -28.42 -15.58 0.47
CA ASP A 422 -27.82 -16.85 0.04
C ASP A 422 -26.40 -16.64 -0.48
N ASN A 423 -25.53 -16.16 0.41
CA ASN A 423 -24.13 -15.88 0.09
C ASN A 423 -23.14 -16.88 0.69
N LEU A 424 -23.63 -17.97 1.28
CA LEU A 424 -22.77 -19.09 1.69
C LEU A 424 -22.42 -19.94 0.48
N VAL A 425 -21.13 -20.24 0.33
CA VAL A 425 -20.61 -21.09 -0.74
C VAL A 425 -19.69 -22.17 -0.17
N GLY A 426 -19.83 -23.39 -0.68
CA GLY A 426 -18.88 -24.47 -0.46
C GLY A 426 -17.62 -24.25 -1.31
N ILE A 427 -16.44 -24.34 -0.69
CA ILE A 427 -15.14 -24.11 -1.32
C ILE A 427 -14.20 -25.33 -1.31
N GLY A 428 -14.57 -26.38 -0.59
CA GLY A 428 -13.84 -27.63 -0.59
C GLY A 428 -14.60 -28.76 0.08
N VAL A 429 -14.25 -30.00 -0.25
CA VAL A 429 -14.81 -31.22 0.34
C VAL A 429 -13.97 -31.59 1.57
N ILE A 430 -14.63 -31.82 2.70
CA ILE A 430 -13.98 -32.25 3.94
C ILE A 430 -13.93 -33.78 3.95
N SER A 431 -12.71 -34.32 4.10
CA SER A 431 -12.49 -35.76 4.30
C SER A 431 -11.61 -35.97 5.53
N GLY A 432 -12.23 -36.39 6.63
CA GLY A 432 -11.58 -36.50 7.95
C GLY A 432 -11.10 -35.14 8.46
N GLN A 433 -9.79 -34.92 8.45
CA GLN A 433 -9.14 -33.65 8.82
C GLN A 433 -8.67 -32.83 7.62
N ARG A 434 -8.91 -33.28 6.39
CA ARG A 434 -8.40 -32.63 5.17
C ARG A 434 -9.52 -31.93 4.42
N VAL A 435 -9.12 -30.98 3.57
CA VAL A 435 -10.02 -30.24 2.69
C VAL A 435 -9.48 -30.30 1.26
N GLU A 436 -10.25 -30.89 0.35
CA GLU A 436 -9.92 -30.89 -1.07
C GLU A 436 -10.64 -29.73 -1.75
N PRO A 437 -9.92 -28.78 -2.40
CA PRO A 437 -10.57 -27.66 -3.08
C PRO A 437 -11.58 -28.13 -4.13
N CYS A 438 -12.74 -27.49 -4.20
CA CYS A 438 -13.76 -27.78 -5.19
C CYS A 438 -14.23 -26.51 -5.91
N HIS A 439 -14.99 -26.68 -7.01
CA HIS A 439 -15.70 -25.55 -7.60
C HIS A 439 -16.69 -24.95 -6.60
N GLU A 440 -16.83 -23.62 -6.63
CA GLU A 440 -17.78 -22.94 -5.76
C GLU A 440 -19.19 -23.45 -6.03
N ARG A 441 -19.86 -23.91 -4.98
CA ARG A 441 -21.26 -24.34 -5.04
C ARG A 441 -22.12 -23.58 -4.03
N PRO A 442 -23.38 -23.26 -4.35
CA PRO A 442 -24.32 -22.73 -3.38
C PRO A 442 -24.48 -23.68 -2.19
N CYS A 443 -24.74 -23.13 -1.01
CA CYS A 443 -25.01 -23.94 0.16
C CYS A 443 -26.50 -24.28 0.29
N THR A 444 -26.86 -25.53 0.00
CA THR A 444 -28.23 -26.09 0.06
C THR A 444 -28.42 -27.07 1.23
N GLY A 445 -27.33 -27.55 1.82
CA GLY A 445 -27.33 -28.50 2.93
C GLY A 445 -27.45 -27.89 4.33
N ILE A 446 -27.34 -28.74 5.34
CA ILE A 446 -27.40 -28.34 6.76
C ILE A 446 -26.10 -27.63 7.13
N ILE A 447 -26.22 -26.42 7.67
CA ILE A 447 -25.07 -25.60 8.09
C ILE A 447 -24.82 -25.76 9.57
N THR A 448 -23.60 -26.12 9.92
CA THR A 448 -23.12 -26.26 11.30
C THR A 448 -21.74 -25.61 11.46
N LEU A 449 -21.28 -25.45 12.69
CA LEU A 449 -19.91 -25.05 12.96
C LEU A 449 -18.95 -26.22 12.78
N LEU A 450 -17.70 -25.88 12.43
CA LEU A 450 -16.61 -26.84 12.42
C LEU A 450 -16.30 -27.27 13.85
N ASP A 451 -16.28 -28.58 14.08
CA ASP A 451 -16.05 -29.21 15.39
C ASP A 451 -14.63 -29.79 15.53
N ARG A 452 -13.90 -29.87 14.42
CA ARG A 452 -12.58 -30.49 14.33
C ARG A 452 -11.55 -29.58 13.68
N LYS A 453 -10.27 -29.82 14.00
CA LYS A 453 -9.15 -29.20 13.30
C LYS A 453 -9.08 -29.70 11.86
N LEU A 454 -8.72 -28.81 10.93
CA LEU A 454 -8.56 -29.12 9.51
C LEU A 454 -7.19 -28.68 9.02
N GLY A 455 -6.57 -29.45 8.12
CA GLY A 455 -5.25 -29.16 7.56
C GLY A 455 -4.47 -30.40 7.10
N GLY A 456 -3.15 -30.33 7.20
CA GLY A 456 -2.21 -31.28 6.61
C GLY A 456 -2.03 -31.08 5.10
N GLY A 457 -1.07 -31.82 4.53
CA GLY A 457 -0.83 -31.82 3.08
C GLY A 457 -1.90 -32.59 2.30
N LEU A 458 -2.17 -32.16 1.07
CA LEU A 458 -2.83 -33.00 0.06
C LEU A 458 -1.85 -34.14 -0.23
N SER A 459 -2.25 -35.39 0.01
CA SER A 459 -1.36 -36.51 -0.29
C SER A 459 -1.20 -36.61 -1.80
N GLN A 460 0.01 -36.40 -2.29
CA GLN A 460 0.51 -37.24 -3.37
C GLN A 460 0.46 -38.67 -2.82
N VAL A 461 -0.17 -39.57 -3.56
CA VAL A 461 -0.21 -40.99 -3.24
C VAL A 461 1.18 -41.45 -2.79
N ASP A 462 1.25 -42.11 -1.63
CA ASP A 462 2.45 -42.79 -1.13
C ASP A 462 2.83 -43.90 -2.12
N THR A 463 3.57 -43.55 -3.18
CA THR A 463 4.28 -44.51 -4.03
C THR A 463 5.77 -44.22 -3.96
N ARG A 464 6.38 -44.42 -2.79
CA ARG A 464 7.80 -44.77 -2.66
C ARG A 464 7.99 -45.73 -1.49
N HIS A 465 7.56 -46.97 -1.68
CA HIS A 465 8.31 -48.07 -1.08
C HIS A 465 9.74 -47.98 -1.63
N HIS A 466 10.68 -47.61 -0.76
CA HIS A 466 12.11 -47.76 -1.01
C HIS A 466 12.44 -49.25 -1.16
N VAL A 467 12.40 -49.74 -2.39
CA VAL A 467 13.16 -50.92 -2.79
C VAL A 467 14.21 -50.42 -3.78
N ARG A 468 15.47 -50.39 -3.35
CA ARG A 468 16.64 -50.15 -4.22
C ARG A 468 16.75 -51.31 -5.22
N PRO A 469 16.79 -51.07 -6.54
CA PRO A 469 17.43 -52.00 -7.45
C PRO A 469 18.91 -51.61 -7.55
N SER A 470 19.76 -52.60 -7.33
CA SER A 470 21.21 -52.54 -7.55
C SER A 470 21.54 -52.12 -8.97
N ARG A 471 22.44 -51.15 -9.08
CA ARG A 471 23.04 -50.64 -10.30
C ARG A 471 23.97 -51.71 -10.87
N ALA A 472 23.59 -52.36 -11.97
CA ALA A 472 24.50 -53.12 -12.81
C ALA A 472 24.63 -52.40 -14.16
N MET A 473 25.85 -51.97 -14.42
CA MET A 473 26.31 -51.22 -15.57
C MET A 473 26.74 -52.23 -16.63
N VAL A 474 26.13 -52.21 -17.82
CA VAL A 474 26.70 -52.81 -19.03
C VAL A 474 26.45 -51.86 -20.19
N GLU A 475 27.51 -51.13 -20.54
CA GLU A 475 27.69 -50.52 -21.85
C GLU A 475 27.91 -51.61 -22.90
N LEU A 476 27.23 -51.51 -24.04
CA LEU A 476 27.75 -52.02 -25.31
C LEU A 476 27.33 -51.05 -26.41
N GLY A 477 28.36 -50.53 -27.08
CA GLY A 477 28.30 -49.44 -28.05
C GLY A 477 27.75 -49.83 -29.43
N PRO A 478 27.87 -48.90 -30.40
CA PRO A 478 26.94 -48.75 -31.53
C PRO A 478 27.40 -49.47 -32.79
N LYS A 479 26.47 -49.73 -33.72
CA LYS A 479 26.70 -49.72 -35.19
C LYS A 479 25.39 -49.83 -36.00
N ASN A 480 25.14 -48.74 -36.72
CA ASN A 480 24.74 -48.61 -38.14
C ASN A 480 23.40 -49.16 -38.67
N ALA A 481 22.59 -48.18 -39.16
CA ALA A 481 21.89 -48.11 -40.46
C ALA A 481 20.85 -49.22 -40.78
N TRP A 482 19.65 -48.95 -41.28
CA TRP A 482 19.35 -48.31 -42.57
C TRP A 482 17.88 -47.84 -42.62
N VAL A 483 17.65 -46.76 -43.40
CA VAL A 483 16.35 -46.22 -43.82
C VAL A 483 15.77 -47.09 -44.94
N THR A 484 14.46 -47.33 -44.93
CA THR A 484 13.61 -47.44 -46.14
C THR A 484 12.13 -47.48 -45.78
N ALA A 485 11.35 -46.57 -46.38
CA ALA A 485 9.90 -46.65 -46.46
C ALA A 485 9.50 -47.41 -47.74
N PRO A 486 8.28 -47.98 -47.77
CA PRO A 486 7.33 -47.69 -48.87
C PRO A 486 5.93 -47.40 -48.31
N LEU A 487 5.24 -46.35 -48.78
CA LEU A 487 4.39 -46.28 -49.98
C LEU A 487 3.09 -47.10 -49.90
N SER A 488 2.00 -46.36 -50.08
CA SER A 488 0.56 -46.61 -50.08
C SER A 488 0.05 -47.70 -51.05
N ILE A 489 -1.18 -48.17 -50.81
CA ILE A 489 -2.36 -48.25 -51.72
C ILE A 489 -3.55 -48.76 -50.86
N GLY A 490 -4.65 -47.99 -50.70
CA GLY A 490 -5.96 -48.17 -51.37
C GLY A 490 -7.00 -48.64 -50.33
N GLU A 491 -8.23 -48.15 -50.20
CA GLU A 491 -9.13 -47.30 -50.99
C GLU A 491 -9.66 -46.09 -50.19
#